data_AF-A0A932BKB9-F1
#
_entry.id   AF-A0A932BKB9-F1
#
_cell.length_a   1.000
_cell.length_b   1.000
_cell.length_c   1.000
_cell.angle_alpha   90.00
_cell.angle_beta   90.00
_cell.angle_gamma   90.00
#
_symmetry.space_group_name_H-M   'P 1'
#
loop_
_entity.id
_entity.type
_entity.pdbx_description
1 polymer ?
#
loop_
_entity_poly.entity_id
_entity_poly.type
_entity_poly.pdbx_seq_one_letter_code
_entity_poly.pdbx_strand_id
1 'polypeptide(L)'
;MTRPASAPLVTPTITYSAVAGKVIERLRDARGLTQEQLGGALGIGQSAYSRLEQGQTSMSLAQLHVIAEQLNTTPGSLLHEADTLTRRLLAQGVQVKNEKEIPTAAILVGLGILAALLAAGK
;
A
#
# COMPACT_ATOMS: atom_id res chain seq x y z
N MET A 1 20.31 33.05 28.13
CA MET A 1 20.41 31.84 27.28
C MET A 1 19.04 31.18 27.22
N THR A 2 18.25 31.46 26.19
CA THR A 2 16.94 30.83 25.99
C THR A 2 17.13 29.51 25.25
N ARG A 3 16.72 28.39 25.87
CA ARG A 3 16.64 27.08 25.22
C ARG A 3 15.63 27.21 24.06
N PRO A 4 16.01 26.97 22.79
CA PRO A 4 15.03 27.04 21.71
C PRO A 4 13.96 25.97 21.94
N ALA A 5 12.71 26.35 21.71
CA ALA A 5 11.56 25.46 21.82
C ALA A 5 11.75 24.27 20.86
N SER A 6 11.69 23.06 21.40
CA SER A 6 11.77 21.82 20.63
C SER A 6 10.65 21.79 19.59
N ALA A 7 11.01 21.78 18.30
CA ALA A 7 10.05 21.54 17.23
C ALA A 7 9.31 20.22 17.49
N PRO A 8 8.01 20.11 17.13
CA PRO A 8 7.28 18.88 17.32
C PRO A 8 7.99 17.74 16.58
N LEU A 9 8.31 16.66 17.31
CA LEU A 9 8.90 15.45 16.74
C LEU A 9 7.85 14.81 15.82
N VAL A 10 7.87 15.18 14.54
CA VAL A 10 7.05 14.52 13.51
C VAL A 10 7.49 13.07 13.46
N THR A 11 6.64 12.19 13.97
CA THR A 11 6.89 10.76 13.94
C THR A 11 6.63 10.27 12.52
N PRO A 12 7.63 9.71 11.81
CA PRO A 12 7.43 9.23 10.46
C PRO A 12 6.32 8.17 10.44
N THR A 13 5.40 8.28 9.48
CA THR A 13 4.24 7.39 9.34
C THR A 13 4.27 6.74 7.96
N ILE A 14 4.00 5.43 7.90
CA ILE A 14 3.91 4.64 6.67
C ILE A 14 2.67 3.73 6.71
N THR A 15 2.15 3.33 5.57
CA THR A 15 1.06 2.34 5.51
C THR A 15 1.59 0.91 5.41
N TYR A 16 0.85 -0.07 5.91
CA TYR A 16 1.19 -1.48 5.74
C TYR A 16 1.29 -1.87 4.26
N SER A 17 0.43 -1.30 3.40
CA SER A 17 0.50 -1.50 1.94
C SER A 17 1.86 -1.06 1.35
N ALA A 18 2.43 0.04 1.82
CA ALA A 18 3.73 0.52 1.38
C ALA A 18 4.86 -0.37 1.91
N VAL A 19 4.73 -0.89 3.14
CA VAL A 19 5.66 -1.88 3.70
C VAL A 19 5.67 -3.15 2.84
N ALA A 20 4.50 -3.72 2.55
CA ALA A 20 4.37 -4.91 1.71
C ALA A 20 4.88 -4.65 0.28
N GLY A 21 4.55 -3.50 -0.30
CA GLY A 21 5.05 -3.08 -1.61
C GLY A 21 6.57 -2.99 -1.68
N LYS A 22 7.23 -2.48 -0.62
CA LYS A 22 8.70 -2.43 -0.52
C LYS A 22 9.35 -3.81 -0.42
N VAL A 23 8.70 -4.76 0.26
CA VAL A 23 9.15 -6.16 0.28
C VAL A 23 9.12 -6.76 -1.12
N ILE A 24 8.00 -6.55 -1.84
CA ILE A 24 7.82 -7.03 -3.21
C ILE A 24 8.86 -6.42 -4.15
N GLU A 25 9.06 -5.10 -4.09
CA GLU A 25 10.07 -4.38 -4.88
C GLU A 25 11.47 -4.95 -4.69
N ARG A 26 11.87 -5.16 -3.43
CA ARG A 26 13.17 -5.77 -3.09
C ARG A 26 13.32 -7.17 -3.67
N LEU A 27 12.30 -8.02 -3.56
CA LEU A 27 12.34 -9.39 -4.08
C LEU A 27 12.31 -9.43 -5.61
N ARG A 28 11.61 -8.48 -6.23
CA ARG A 28 11.56 -8.28 -7.69
C ARG A 28 12.95 -7.90 -8.21
N ASP A 29 13.59 -6.91 -7.61
CA ASP A 29 14.94 -6.47 -7.96
C ASP A 29 15.96 -7.59 -7.78
N ALA A 30 15.88 -8.34 -6.67
CA ALA A 30 16.76 -9.50 -6.42
C ALA A 30 16.62 -10.63 -7.46
N ARG A 31 15.50 -10.68 -8.19
CA ARG A 31 15.25 -11.62 -9.28
C ARG A 31 15.51 -11.04 -10.67
N GLY A 32 15.96 -9.79 -10.76
CA GLY A 32 16.20 -9.12 -12.04
C GLY A 32 14.94 -8.89 -12.86
N LEU A 33 13.78 -8.84 -12.22
CA LEU A 33 12.50 -8.62 -12.90
C LEU A 33 12.19 -7.12 -12.98
N THR A 34 11.62 -6.68 -14.11
CA THR A 34 11.13 -5.31 -14.26
C THR A 34 9.70 -5.16 -13.73
N GLN A 35 9.31 -3.94 -13.40
CA GLN A 35 7.92 -3.62 -13.07
C GLN A 35 6.96 -3.86 -14.26
N GLU A 36 7.46 -3.75 -15.49
CA GLU A 36 6.68 -4.05 -16.70
C GLU A 36 6.37 -5.55 -16.81
N GLN A 37 7.33 -6.42 -16.51
CA GLN A 37 7.12 -7.87 -16.51
C GLN A 37 6.05 -8.29 -15.50
N LEU A 38 6.13 -7.79 -14.26
CA LEU A 38 5.12 -8.10 -13.23
C LEU A 38 3.78 -7.40 -13.47
N GLY A 39 3.79 -6.19 -14.03
CA GLY A 39 2.56 -5.54 -14.51
C GLY A 39 1.87 -6.39 -15.57
N GLY A 40 2.62 -6.86 -16.56
CA GLY A 40 2.12 -7.74 -17.62
C GLY A 40 1.50 -9.03 -17.09
N ALA A 41 2.13 -9.69 -16.12
CA ALA A 41 1.59 -10.89 -15.47
C ALA A 41 0.24 -10.64 -14.75
N LEU A 42 0.03 -9.40 -14.27
CA LEU A 42 -1.23 -8.97 -13.66
C LEU A 42 -2.25 -8.40 -14.65
N GLY A 43 -1.90 -8.28 -15.94
CA GLY A 43 -2.73 -7.61 -16.94
C GLY A 43 -2.88 -6.10 -16.72
N ILE A 44 -1.92 -5.46 -16.03
CA ILE A 44 -1.91 -4.00 -15.77
C ILE A 44 -0.65 -3.35 -16.34
N GLY A 45 -0.73 -2.04 -16.62
CA GLY A 45 0.45 -1.28 -17.07
C GLY A 45 1.52 -1.10 -15.99
N GLN A 46 2.77 -0.88 -16.40
CA GLN A 46 3.92 -0.65 -15.51
C GLN A 46 3.65 0.42 -14.46
N SER A 47 3.03 1.55 -14.83
CA SER A 47 2.73 2.62 -13.87
C SER A 47 1.71 2.20 -12.81
N ALA A 48 0.73 1.35 -13.16
CA ALA A 48 -0.21 0.81 -12.20
C ALA A 48 0.47 -0.16 -11.24
N TYR A 49 1.38 -1.00 -11.75
CA TYR A 49 2.22 -1.87 -10.93
C TYR A 49 3.11 -1.07 -9.97
N SER A 50 3.78 -0.02 -10.46
CA SER A 50 4.60 0.87 -9.62
C SER A 50 3.81 1.48 -8.45
N ARG A 51 2.54 1.80 -8.64
CA ARG A 51 1.68 2.32 -7.56
C ARG A 51 1.35 1.25 -6.50
N LEU A 52 1.32 -0.03 -6.87
CA LEU A 52 1.18 -1.13 -5.92
C LEU A 52 2.42 -1.25 -5.03
N GLU A 53 3.63 -1.25 -5.62
CA GLU A 53 4.89 -1.32 -4.86
C GLU A 53 5.09 -0.11 -3.94
N GLN A 54 4.60 1.06 -4.34
CA GLN A 54 4.62 2.27 -3.50
C GLN A 54 3.52 2.29 -2.43
N GLY A 55 2.63 1.28 -2.39
CA GLY A 55 1.49 1.23 -1.47
C GLY A 55 0.42 2.29 -1.75
N GLN A 56 0.47 2.93 -2.92
CA GLN A 56 -0.48 3.98 -3.30
C GLN A 56 -1.86 3.43 -3.67
N THR A 57 -1.89 2.20 -4.18
CA THR A 57 -3.09 1.42 -4.51
C THR A 57 -3.09 0.13 -3.69
N SER A 58 -4.27 -0.26 -3.18
CA SER A 58 -4.41 -1.52 -2.46
C SER A 58 -4.26 -2.71 -3.41
N MET A 59 -3.48 -3.69 -2.99
CA MET A 59 -3.30 -4.95 -3.71
C MET A 59 -4.39 -5.94 -3.28
N SER A 60 -5.05 -6.58 -4.23
CA SER A 60 -5.98 -7.67 -3.94
C SER A 60 -5.23 -8.97 -3.59
N LEU A 61 -5.90 -9.91 -2.92
CA LEU A 61 -5.31 -11.22 -2.64
C LEU A 61 -4.96 -11.99 -3.92
N ALA A 62 -5.76 -11.84 -4.98
CA ALA A 62 -5.48 -12.45 -6.29
C ALA A 62 -4.20 -11.87 -6.91
N GLN A 63 -4.00 -10.55 -6.84
CA GLN A 63 -2.78 -9.91 -7.32
C GLN A 63 -1.56 -10.34 -6.49
N LEU A 64 -1.69 -10.42 -5.17
CA LEU A 64 -0.63 -10.90 -4.29
C LEU A 64 -0.23 -12.35 -4.63
N HIS A 65 -1.21 -13.21 -4.93
CA HIS A 65 -0.97 -14.59 -5.35
C HIS A 65 -0.14 -14.66 -6.64
N VAL A 66 -0.56 -13.95 -7.70
CA VAL A 66 0.18 -13.93 -8.96
C VAL A 66 1.58 -13.34 -8.79
N ILE A 67 1.73 -12.26 -8.02
CA ILE A 67 3.05 -11.68 -7.73
C ILE A 67 3.95 -12.71 -7.03
N ALA A 68 3.42 -13.43 -6.04
CA ALA A 68 4.19 -14.45 -5.34
C ALA A 68 4.67 -15.57 -6.28
N GLU A 69 3.82 -16.03 -7.20
CA GLU A 69 4.19 -17.02 -8.21
C GLU A 69 5.32 -16.52 -9.12
N GLN A 70 5.21 -15.31 -9.65
CA GLN A 70 6.27 -14.71 -10.48
C GLN A 70 7.58 -14.50 -9.71
N LEU A 71 7.46 -14.21 -8.42
CA LEU A 71 8.59 -14.12 -7.50
C LEU A 71 8.98 -15.50 -6.94
N ASN A 72 8.54 -16.63 -7.49
CA ASN A 72 8.91 -17.97 -7.02
C ASN A 72 8.88 -18.11 -5.48
N THR A 73 7.79 -17.63 -4.87
CA THR A 73 7.55 -17.63 -3.42
C THR A 73 6.06 -17.84 -3.12
N THR A 74 5.64 -17.64 -1.88
CA THR A 74 4.24 -17.72 -1.47
C THR A 74 3.73 -16.37 -0.94
N PRO A 75 2.41 -16.11 -1.01
CA PRO A 75 1.81 -14.94 -0.37
C PRO A 75 2.14 -14.86 1.12
N GLY A 76 2.14 -16.01 1.81
CA GLY A 76 2.49 -16.09 3.23
C GLY A 76 3.93 -15.64 3.51
N SER A 77 4.88 -15.98 2.63
CA SER A 77 6.27 -15.51 2.77
C SER A 77 6.38 -14.00 2.60
N LEU A 78 5.70 -13.43 1.60
CA LEU A 78 5.70 -11.99 1.38
C LEU A 78 5.11 -11.23 2.58
N LEU A 79 4.00 -11.71 3.12
CA LEU A 79 3.37 -11.13 4.31
C LEU A 79 4.25 -11.29 5.55
N HIS A 80 4.89 -12.45 5.73
CA HIS A 80 5.81 -12.67 6.84
C HIS A 80 7.00 -11.70 6.82
N GLU A 81 7.56 -11.42 5.62
CA GLU A 81 8.60 -10.43 5.45
C GLU A 81 8.10 -9.00 5.74
N ALA A 82 6.89 -8.67 5.29
CA ALA A 82 6.25 -7.37 5.56
C ALA A 82 6.00 -7.17 7.07
N ASP A 83 5.55 -8.20 7.78
CA ASP A 83 5.37 -8.17 9.23
C ASP A 83 6.69 -8.01 9.97
N THR A 84 7.74 -8.66 9.48
CA THR A 84 9.09 -8.53 10.03
C THR A 84 9.62 -7.11 9.85
N LEU A 85 9.44 -6.52 8.67
CA LEU A 85 9.81 -5.13 8.40
C LEU A 85 8.98 -4.16 9.26
N THR A 86 7.68 -4.41 9.39
CA THR A 86 6.78 -3.64 10.28
C THR A 86 7.28 -3.62 11.72
N ARG A 87 7.63 -4.79 12.29
CA ARG A 87 8.19 -4.87 13.66
C ARG A 87 9.47 -4.05 13.83
N ARG A 88 10.35 -4.06 12.83
CA ARG A 88 11.59 -3.25 12.86
C ARG A 88 11.29 -1.75 12.82
N LEU A 89 10.38 -1.33 11.94
CA LEU A 89 9.96 0.07 11.83
C LEU A 89 9.34 0.58 13.14
N LEU A 90 8.46 -0.22 13.75
CA LEU A 90 7.87 0.10 15.06
C LEU A 90 8.93 0.24 16.15
N ALA A 91 9.92 -0.67 16.19
CA ALA A 91 11.05 -0.59 17.12
C ALA A 91 11.93 0.66 16.91
N GLN A 92 11.92 1.24 15.70
CA GLN A 92 12.61 2.50 15.37
C GLN A 92 11.73 3.74 15.61
N GLY A 93 10.54 3.56 16.18
CA GLY A 93 9.60 4.66 16.45
C GLY A 93 8.82 5.14 15.22
N VAL A 94 8.81 4.40 14.12
CA VAL A 94 7.98 4.69 12.95
C VAL A 94 6.55 4.18 13.19
N GLN A 95 5.53 4.98 12.87
CA GLN A 95 4.14 4.53 12.95
C GLN A 95 3.73 3.79 11.67
N VAL A 96 3.08 2.63 11.81
CA VAL A 96 2.51 1.87 10.68
C VAL A 96 0.99 1.88 10.76
N LYS A 97 0.31 2.43 9.75
CA LYS A 97 -1.15 2.51 9.64
C LYS A 97 -1.70 1.49 8.63
N ASN A 98 -2.91 0.98 8.85
CA ASN A 98 -3.54 -0.02 7.95
C ASN A 98 -4.33 0.60 6.79
N GLU A 99 -4.81 1.84 6.94
CA GLU A 99 -5.63 2.52 5.95
C GLU A 99 -4.99 3.82 5.51
N LYS A 100 -5.09 4.12 4.20
CA LYS A 100 -5.07 5.51 3.75
C LYS A 100 -6.38 6.13 4.24
N GLU A 101 -6.31 7.28 4.92
CA GLU A 101 -7.51 8.05 5.25
C GLU A 101 -8.36 8.24 3.99
N ILE A 102 -9.58 7.72 3.98
CA ILE A 102 -10.54 8.00 2.91
C ILE A 102 -10.99 9.45 3.14
N PRO A 103 -10.76 10.38 2.21
CA PRO A 103 -11.22 11.75 2.39
C PRO A 103 -12.74 11.73 2.57
N THR A 104 -13.23 12.26 3.70
CA THR A 104 -14.65 12.24 4.08
C THR A 104 -15.56 12.79 2.98
N ALA A 105 -15.05 13.72 2.17
CA ALA A 105 -15.74 14.28 1.00
C ALA A 105 -16.16 13.23 -0.05
N ALA A 106 -15.38 12.16 -0.25
CA ALA A 106 -15.69 11.12 -1.23
C ALA A 106 -16.88 10.23 -0.81
N ILE A 107 -17.10 10.05 0.50
CA ILE A 107 -18.19 9.23 1.05
C ILE A 107 -19.55 9.95 0.88
N LEU A 108 -19.58 11.26 1.10
CA LEU A 108 -20.81 12.07 0.99
C LEU A 108 -21.33 12.18 -0.45
N VAL A 109 -20.43 12.27 -1.43
CA VAL A 109 -20.81 12.32 -2.85
C VAL A 109 -21.50 11.02 -3.29
N GLY A 110 -21.00 9.86 -2.86
CA GLY A 110 -21.59 8.56 -3.18
C GLY A 110 -23.00 8.38 -2.58
N LEU A 111 -23.20 8.77 -1.33
CA LEU A 111 -24.51 8.72 -0.66
C LEU A 111 -25.52 9.69 -1.29
N GLY A 112 -25.08 10.88 -1.73
CA GLY A 112 -25.94 11.86 -2.40
C GLY A 112 -26.50 11.37 -3.72
N ILE A 113 -25.69 10.70 -4.55
CA ILE A 113 -26.13 10.13 -5.83
C ILE A 113 -27.12 8.98 -5.61
N LEU A 114 -26.86 8.11 -4.63
CA LEU A 114 -27.77 7.01 -4.29
C LEU A 114 -29.13 7.52 -3.76
N ALA A 115 -29.12 8.55 -2.91
CA ALA A 115 -30.34 9.17 -2.40
C ALA A 115 -31.15 9.85 -3.53
N ALA A 116 -30.49 10.53 -4.47
CA ALA A 116 -31.14 11.18 -5.61
C ALA A 116 -31.79 10.15 -6.56
N LEU A 117 -31.13 9.03 -6.83
CA LEU A 117 -31.67 7.96 -7.68
C LEU A 117 -32.90 7.27 -7.05
N LEU A 118 -32.93 7.12 -5.72
CA LEU A 118 -34.10 6.57 -5.00
C LEU A 118 -35.28 7.55 -4.94
N ALA A 119 -35.02 8.86 -4.92
CA ALA A 119 -36.05 9.89 -4.92
C ALA A 119 -36.68 10.12 -6.30
N ALA A 120 -35.91 9.95 -7.38
CA ALA A 120 -36.38 10.11 -8.76
C ALA A 120 -37.21 8.93 -9.31
N GLY A 121 -37.27 7.80 -8.57
CA GLY A 121 -38.01 6.60 -8.94
C GLY A 121 -39.45 6.51 -8.41
N LYS A 122 -40.05 7.62 -7.96
CA LYS A 122 -41.43 7.73 -7.50
C LYS A 122 -42.26 8.63 -8.39
#